data_AF-A0A956KYK5-F1
#
_entry.id   AF-A0A956KYK5-F1
#
_cell.length_a   1.000
_cell.length_b   1.000
_cell.length_c   1.000
_cell.angle_alpha   90.00
_cell.angle_beta   90.00
_cell.angle_gamma   90.00
#
_symmetry.space_group_name_H-M   'P 1'
#
loop_
_entity.id
_entity.type
_entity.pdbx_description
1 polymer ?
#
loop_
_entity_poly.entity_id
_entity_poly.type
_entity_poly.pdbx_seq_one_letter_code
_entity_poly.pdbx_strand_id
1 'polypeptide(L)'
;DFVRIRFPFSRFAVEAELLIARAEFEQGNYLTAQDAFRQFAKLHPTHKHVRNGWVSYMAAVSAYMNGPQRFFLLPPDYQRDQSRLREALEELEYFFDHYGDTPSSEHALALRDEINRRLLEHELYVARFYLDREKPEAAIGRLESAHAQYPGIGLDAEVLFLLGVTYLRMEEVELARSTFSELQSQHPKHHHGKQARIYLRYIYDTYGPADPARKRPDRSPPVPVPPPLPKNRERPERPDLVRPPGTSPPGEAGPTSTPPAGGAAERTTPEPSRGATPEAGDDEADDDAADDAADDAADDAADDAADDDAADDAADDENGDREPTQAP
;
A
#
# COMPACT_ATOMS: atom_id res chain seq x y z
N ASP A 1 -4.66 27.91 -22.14
CA ASP A 1 -3.68 29.01 -21.86
C ASP A 1 -4.07 30.44 -22.20
N PHE A 2 -4.64 30.73 -23.38
CA PHE A 2 -4.82 32.12 -23.84
C PHE A 2 -5.53 33.03 -22.80
N VAL A 3 -6.64 32.56 -22.23
CA VAL A 3 -7.44 33.31 -21.26
C VAL A 3 -6.67 33.55 -19.96
N ARG A 4 -6.08 32.49 -19.39
CA ARG A 4 -5.29 32.54 -18.15
C ARG A 4 -4.13 33.54 -18.23
N ILE A 5 -3.40 33.54 -19.35
CA ILE A 5 -2.20 34.37 -19.53
C ILE A 5 -2.55 35.83 -19.86
N ARG A 6 -3.53 36.04 -20.76
CA ARG A 6 -3.85 37.39 -21.27
C ARG A 6 -4.83 38.16 -20.39
N PHE A 7 -5.64 37.46 -19.60
CA PHE A 7 -6.70 38.06 -18.79
C PHE A 7 -6.70 37.50 -17.35
N PRO A 8 -5.61 37.67 -16.58
CA PRO A 8 -5.46 37.04 -15.26
C PRO A 8 -6.47 37.49 -14.20
N PHE A 9 -7.05 38.69 -14.35
CA PHE A 9 -8.09 39.22 -13.45
C PHE A 9 -9.52 38.93 -13.94
N SER A 10 -9.67 38.16 -15.03
CA SER A 10 -10.98 37.75 -15.52
C SER A 10 -11.61 36.75 -14.55
N ARG A 11 -12.93 36.80 -14.37
CA ARG A 11 -13.68 35.77 -13.64
C ARG A 11 -13.46 34.35 -14.20
N PHE A 12 -13.10 34.27 -15.48
CA PHE A 12 -12.83 33.00 -16.18
C PHE A 12 -11.38 32.52 -16.05
N ALA A 13 -10.47 33.30 -15.46
CA ALA A 13 -9.06 32.93 -15.37
C ALA A 13 -8.86 31.70 -14.47
N VAL A 14 -9.57 31.65 -13.35
CA VAL A 14 -9.57 30.52 -12.40
C VAL A 14 -10.16 29.29 -13.06
N GLU A 15 -11.35 29.41 -13.67
CA GLU A 15 -11.98 28.29 -14.39
C GLU A 15 -11.09 27.75 -15.52
N ALA A 16 -10.44 28.65 -16.28
CA ALA A 16 -9.52 28.25 -17.34
C ALA A 16 -8.28 27.50 -16.79
N GLU A 17 -7.82 27.80 -15.58
CA GLU A 17 -6.73 27.07 -14.94
C GLU A 17 -7.14 25.64 -14.57
N LEU A 18 -8.35 25.48 -14.03
CA LEU A 18 -8.92 24.16 -13.75
C LEU A 18 -9.10 23.33 -15.02
N LEU A 19 -9.65 23.94 -16.07
CA LEU A 19 -9.85 23.29 -17.36
C LEU A 19 -8.53 22.88 -18.04
N ILE A 20 -7.43 23.61 -17.80
CA ILE A 20 -6.10 23.18 -18.27
C ILE A 20 -5.68 21.90 -17.53
N ALA A 21 -5.83 21.84 -16.19
CA ALA A 21 -5.53 20.63 -15.44
C ALA A 21 -6.35 19.42 -15.93
N ARG A 22 -7.66 19.63 -16.19
CA ARG A 22 -8.52 18.61 -16.79
C ARG A 22 -8.06 18.22 -18.19
N ALA A 23 -7.70 19.17 -19.05
CA ALA A 23 -7.22 18.85 -20.40
C ALA A 23 -5.94 18.00 -20.38
N GLU A 24 -5.01 18.26 -19.45
CA GLU A 24 -3.82 17.41 -19.27
C GLU A 24 -4.21 15.98 -18.86
N PHE A 25 -5.21 15.83 -17.99
CA PHE A 25 -5.72 14.52 -17.59
C PHE A 25 -6.30 13.74 -18.77
N GLU A 26 -7.19 14.38 -19.54
CA GLU A 26 -7.85 13.78 -20.72
C GLU A 26 -6.84 13.41 -21.83
N GLN A 27 -5.72 14.12 -21.91
CA GLN A 27 -4.63 13.80 -22.84
C GLN A 27 -3.74 12.64 -22.37
N GLY A 28 -3.96 12.12 -21.16
CA GLY A 28 -3.14 11.08 -20.55
C GLY A 28 -1.84 11.59 -19.92
N ASN A 29 -1.67 12.91 -19.81
CA ASN A 29 -0.51 13.53 -19.15
C ASN A 29 -0.72 13.54 -17.62
N TYR A 30 -0.95 12.36 -17.05
CA TYR A 30 -1.43 12.22 -15.67
C TYR A 30 -0.50 12.83 -14.62
N LEU A 31 0.82 12.75 -14.81
CA LEU A 31 1.78 13.37 -13.89
C LEU A 31 1.63 14.91 -13.88
N THR A 32 1.48 15.51 -15.06
CA THR A 32 1.27 16.95 -15.20
C THR A 32 -0.10 17.36 -14.66
N ALA A 33 -1.13 16.55 -14.91
CA ALA A 33 -2.47 16.78 -14.41
C ALA A 33 -2.52 16.75 -12.86
N GLN A 34 -1.88 15.75 -12.25
CA GLN A 34 -1.77 15.61 -10.79
C GLN A 34 -1.17 16.88 -10.15
N ASP A 35 -0.04 17.35 -10.67
CA ASP A 35 0.60 18.58 -10.17
C ASP A 35 -0.27 19.82 -10.39
N ALA A 36 -0.94 19.91 -11.53
CA ALA A 36 -1.85 21.01 -11.84
C ALA A 36 -3.06 21.05 -10.89
N PHE A 37 -3.66 19.90 -10.56
CA PHE A 37 -4.76 19.82 -9.59
C PHE A 37 -4.29 20.19 -8.18
N ARG A 38 -3.14 19.68 -7.72
CA ARG A 38 -2.54 20.06 -6.43
C ARG A 38 -2.29 21.58 -6.35
N GLN A 39 -1.72 22.16 -7.41
CA GLN A 39 -1.47 23.59 -7.49
C GLN A 39 -2.78 24.39 -7.47
N PHE A 40 -3.79 23.96 -8.22
CA PHE A 40 -5.10 24.61 -8.25
C PHE A 40 -5.77 24.62 -6.87
N ALA A 41 -5.77 23.48 -6.17
CA ALA A 41 -6.31 23.37 -4.81
C ALA A 41 -5.63 24.35 -3.85
N LYS A 42 -4.31 24.49 -3.94
CA LYS A 42 -3.52 25.39 -3.11
C LYS A 42 -3.76 26.88 -3.42
N LEU A 43 -3.91 27.23 -4.70
CA LEU A 43 -4.09 28.62 -5.13
C LEU A 43 -5.52 29.12 -4.96
N HIS A 44 -6.52 28.24 -5.07
CA HIS A 44 -7.94 28.61 -5.11
C HIS A 44 -8.78 27.84 -4.07
N PRO A 45 -8.47 27.92 -2.76
CA PRO A 45 -9.14 27.12 -1.72
C PRO A 45 -10.64 27.39 -1.59
N THR A 46 -11.12 28.57 -2.01
CA THR A 46 -12.55 28.94 -1.97
C THR A 46 -13.34 28.46 -3.19
N HIS A 47 -12.68 27.87 -4.19
CA HIS A 47 -13.33 27.39 -5.41
C HIS A 47 -14.32 26.26 -5.11
N LYS A 48 -15.45 26.21 -5.85
CA LYS A 48 -16.51 25.21 -5.63
C LYS A 48 -15.97 23.77 -5.68
N HIS A 49 -15.12 23.48 -6.66
CA HIS A 49 -14.54 22.15 -6.88
C HIS A 49 -13.39 21.80 -5.90
N VAL A 50 -12.85 22.79 -5.21
CA VAL A 50 -11.88 22.54 -4.12
C VAL A 50 -12.65 22.27 -2.83
N ARG A 51 -13.69 23.06 -2.54
CA ARG A 51 -14.52 22.88 -1.34
C ARG A 51 -15.27 21.55 -1.31
N ASN A 52 -15.72 21.04 -2.45
CA ASN A 52 -16.40 19.74 -2.52
C ASN A 52 -15.42 18.55 -2.69
N GLY A 53 -14.11 18.78 -2.56
CA GLY A 53 -13.07 17.75 -2.63
C GLY A 53 -12.75 17.26 -4.04
N TRP A 54 -13.49 17.66 -5.09
CA TRP A 54 -13.33 17.12 -6.44
C TRP A 54 -11.91 17.28 -7.00
N VAL A 55 -11.29 18.45 -6.79
CA VAL A 55 -9.91 18.71 -7.25
C VAL A 55 -8.90 17.79 -6.57
N SER A 56 -9.04 17.58 -5.26
CA SER A 56 -8.16 16.67 -4.50
C SER A 56 -8.37 15.22 -4.92
N TYR A 57 -9.62 14.82 -5.18
CA TYR A 57 -9.93 13.52 -5.75
C TYR A 57 -9.29 13.34 -7.14
N MET A 58 -9.39 14.34 -8.03
CA MET A 58 -8.77 14.27 -9.35
C MET A 58 -7.24 14.20 -9.31
N ALA A 59 -6.59 14.76 -8.30
CA ALA A 59 -5.15 14.57 -8.08
C ALA A 59 -4.84 13.09 -7.78
N ALA A 60 -5.63 12.44 -6.91
CA ALA A 60 -5.51 11.00 -6.64
C ALA A 60 -5.80 10.13 -7.87
N VAL A 61 -6.86 10.44 -8.62
CA VAL A 61 -7.19 9.73 -9.87
C VAL A 61 -6.04 9.86 -10.88
N SER A 62 -5.44 11.04 -11.00
CA SER A 62 -4.28 11.27 -11.87
C SER A 62 -3.09 10.39 -11.45
N ALA A 63 -2.77 10.34 -10.15
CA ALA A 63 -1.72 9.46 -9.62
C ALA A 63 -2.00 7.98 -9.92
N TYR A 64 -3.25 7.55 -9.74
CA TYR A 64 -3.70 6.19 -10.02
C TYR A 64 -3.57 5.83 -11.50
N MET A 65 -4.03 6.72 -12.39
CA MET A 65 -3.97 6.52 -13.83
C MET A 65 -2.54 6.47 -14.36
N ASN A 66 -1.62 7.20 -13.73
CA ASN A 66 -0.18 7.14 -14.00
C ASN A 66 0.48 5.82 -13.55
N GLY A 67 -0.24 4.99 -12.80
CA GLY A 67 0.19 3.66 -12.38
C GLY A 67 0.18 2.61 -13.50
N PRO A 68 0.68 1.40 -13.22
CA PRO A 68 0.71 0.34 -14.22
C PRO A 68 -0.71 -0.05 -14.59
N GLN A 69 -1.19 0.21 -15.81
CA GLN A 69 -2.53 -0.25 -16.20
C GLN A 69 -2.51 -1.66 -16.77
N ARG A 70 -3.66 -2.36 -16.67
CA ARG A 70 -3.86 -3.66 -17.29
C ARG A 70 -3.79 -3.49 -18.80
N PHE A 71 -2.84 -4.18 -19.42
CA PHE A 71 -2.66 -4.14 -20.87
C PHE A 71 -2.17 -5.50 -21.37
N PHE A 72 -2.87 -6.07 -22.34
CA PHE A 72 -2.71 -7.49 -22.70
C PHE A 72 -1.33 -7.86 -23.29
N LEU A 73 -0.58 -6.92 -23.85
CA LEU A 73 0.80 -7.18 -24.32
C LEU A 73 1.87 -7.00 -23.24
N LEU A 74 1.51 -6.47 -22.07
CA LEU A 74 2.45 -6.28 -20.96
C LEU A 74 2.24 -7.37 -19.91
N PRO A 75 3.24 -7.62 -19.04
CA PRO A 75 3.02 -8.42 -17.84
C PRO A 75 1.82 -7.87 -17.06
N PRO A 76 1.10 -8.74 -16.32
CA PRO A 76 0.01 -8.31 -15.46
C PRO A 76 0.43 -7.13 -14.58
N ASP A 77 -0.48 -6.20 -14.38
CA ASP A 77 -0.24 -4.93 -13.72
C ASP A 77 0.28 -5.11 -12.29
N TYR A 78 -0.24 -6.09 -11.55
CA TYR A 78 0.26 -6.47 -10.23
C TYR A 78 1.70 -7.02 -10.24
N GLN A 79 2.35 -7.29 -11.37
CA GLN A 79 3.76 -7.71 -11.40
C GLN A 79 4.72 -6.53 -11.58
N ARG A 80 4.19 -5.36 -11.92
CA ARG A 80 4.96 -4.15 -12.27
C ARG A 80 5.23 -3.31 -11.01
N ASP A 81 5.92 -2.19 -11.17
CA ASP A 81 6.18 -1.28 -10.05
C ASP A 81 4.89 -0.59 -9.56
N GLN A 82 4.56 -0.80 -8.29
CA GLN A 82 3.37 -0.26 -7.63
C GLN A 82 3.63 1.08 -6.91
N SER A 83 4.79 1.71 -7.10
CA SER A 83 5.13 3.01 -6.49
C SER A 83 4.05 4.07 -6.71
N ARG A 84 3.50 4.15 -7.93
CA ARG A 84 2.41 5.07 -8.30
C ARG A 84 1.09 4.80 -7.60
N LEU A 85 0.78 3.54 -7.30
CA LEU A 85 -0.42 3.21 -6.53
C LEU A 85 -0.29 3.67 -5.07
N ARG A 86 0.90 3.56 -4.48
CA ARG A 86 1.15 4.10 -3.13
C ARG A 86 1.07 5.62 -3.11
N GLU A 87 1.61 6.29 -4.13
CA GLU A 87 1.45 7.74 -4.30
C GLU A 87 -0.04 8.13 -4.41
N ALA A 88 -0.85 7.34 -5.12
CA ALA A 88 -2.30 7.58 -5.18
C ALA A 88 -3.00 7.39 -3.82
N LEU A 89 -2.55 6.44 -2.99
CA LEU A 89 -3.04 6.33 -1.60
C LEU A 89 -2.67 7.55 -0.76
N GLU A 90 -1.45 8.07 -0.89
CA GLU A 90 -1.05 9.30 -0.18
C GLU A 90 -1.94 10.50 -0.55
N GLU A 91 -2.31 10.63 -1.83
CA GLU A 91 -3.28 11.65 -2.28
C GLU A 91 -4.69 11.41 -1.72
N LEU A 92 -5.11 10.15 -1.60
CA LEU A 92 -6.41 9.81 -0.99
C LEU A 92 -6.42 10.04 0.52
N GLU A 93 -5.32 9.78 1.22
CA GLU A 93 -5.17 10.11 2.64
C GLU A 93 -5.34 11.62 2.85
N TYR A 94 -4.67 12.44 2.03
CA TYR A 94 -4.87 13.88 2.03
C TYR A 94 -6.34 14.25 1.76
N PHE A 95 -6.98 13.59 0.78
CA PHE A 95 -8.40 13.81 0.49
C PHE A 95 -9.28 13.50 1.71
N PHE A 96 -9.11 12.35 2.37
CA PHE A 96 -9.96 11.97 3.49
C PHE A 96 -9.76 12.88 4.71
N ASP A 97 -8.53 13.32 4.96
CA ASP A 97 -8.21 14.23 6.04
C ASP A 97 -8.88 15.61 5.90
N HIS A 98 -9.15 16.05 4.67
CA HIS A 98 -9.65 17.41 4.39
C HIS A 98 -11.08 17.46 3.83
N TYR A 99 -11.50 16.40 3.14
CA TYR A 99 -12.72 16.33 2.33
C TYR A 99 -13.53 15.06 2.56
N GLY A 100 -13.26 14.31 3.65
CA GLY A 100 -13.89 13.01 3.95
C GLY A 100 -15.42 13.03 4.08
N ASP A 101 -16.04 14.19 4.32
CA ASP A 101 -17.50 14.36 4.45
C ASP A 101 -18.15 15.00 3.20
N THR A 102 -17.45 15.02 2.06
CA THR A 102 -17.95 15.66 0.82
C THR A 102 -18.66 14.67 -0.11
N PRO A 103 -19.44 15.14 -1.11
CA PRO A 103 -20.03 14.25 -2.12
C PRO A 103 -19.01 13.40 -2.90
N SER A 104 -17.75 13.84 -2.96
CA SER A 104 -16.68 13.10 -3.65
C SER A 104 -16.17 11.90 -2.84
N SER A 105 -16.57 11.76 -1.57
CA SER A 105 -16.04 10.73 -0.67
C SER A 105 -16.38 9.30 -1.08
N GLU A 106 -17.57 9.06 -1.64
CA GLU A 106 -17.96 7.73 -2.11
C GLU A 106 -17.04 7.24 -3.23
N HIS A 107 -16.77 8.12 -4.21
CA HIS A 107 -15.83 7.85 -5.30
C HIS A 107 -14.40 7.65 -4.80
N ALA A 108 -13.95 8.46 -3.83
CA ALA A 108 -12.64 8.31 -3.21
C ALA A 108 -12.50 6.99 -2.44
N LEU A 109 -13.55 6.52 -1.77
CA LEU A 109 -13.57 5.23 -1.08
C LEU A 109 -13.47 4.07 -2.07
N ALA A 110 -14.26 4.12 -3.16
CA ALA A 110 -14.20 3.11 -4.21
C ALA A 110 -12.79 3.03 -4.84
N LEU A 111 -12.17 4.18 -5.13
CA LEU A 111 -10.81 4.23 -5.66
C LEU A 111 -9.77 3.68 -4.67
N ARG A 112 -9.89 4.02 -3.39
CA ARG A 112 -9.00 3.50 -2.34
C ARG A 112 -9.07 1.98 -2.27
N ASP A 113 -10.29 1.43 -2.28
CA ASP A 113 -10.50 -0.01 -2.16
C ASP A 113 -10.00 -0.75 -3.42
N GLU A 114 -10.11 -0.16 -4.61
CA GLU A 114 -9.47 -0.64 -5.84
C GLU A 114 -7.95 -0.63 -5.75
N ILE A 115 -7.34 0.46 -5.28
CA ILE A 115 -5.88 0.52 -5.12
C ILE A 115 -5.40 -0.53 -4.13
N ASN A 116 -6.08 -0.67 -2.99
CA ASN A 116 -5.77 -1.67 -1.98
C ASN A 116 -5.87 -3.10 -2.52
N ARG A 117 -6.88 -3.39 -3.36
CA ARG A 117 -7.01 -4.67 -4.06
C ARG A 117 -5.80 -4.97 -4.93
N ARG A 118 -5.38 -4.01 -5.75
CA ARG A 118 -4.23 -4.18 -6.65
C ARG A 118 -2.90 -4.34 -5.91
N LEU A 119 -2.73 -3.61 -4.81
CA LEU A 119 -1.58 -3.78 -3.93
C LEU A 119 -1.57 -5.15 -3.24
N LEU A 120 -2.74 -5.63 -2.81
CA LEU A 120 -2.88 -6.95 -2.21
C LEU A 120 -2.58 -8.08 -3.22
N GLU A 121 -3.07 -7.95 -4.46
CA GLU A 121 -2.74 -8.87 -5.56
C GLU A 121 -1.22 -8.91 -5.83
N HIS A 122 -0.54 -7.77 -5.77
CA HIS A 122 0.92 -7.71 -5.86
C HIS A 122 1.60 -8.50 -4.73
N GLU A 123 1.16 -8.31 -3.48
CA GLU A 123 1.73 -9.05 -2.35
C GLU A 123 1.48 -10.57 -2.46
N LEU A 124 0.30 -10.98 -2.90
CA LEU A 124 -0.02 -12.38 -3.18
C LEU A 124 0.85 -12.96 -4.30
N TYR A 125 1.06 -12.20 -5.38
CA TYR A 125 1.97 -12.59 -6.46
C TYR A 125 3.39 -12.80 -5.96
N VAL A 126 3.92 -11.87 -5.16
CA VAL A 126 5.26 -11.96 -4.58
C VAL A 126 5.36 -13.14 -3.60
N ALA A 127 4.34 -13.38 -2.79
CA ALA A 127 4.28 -14.53 -1.90
C ALA A 127 4.34 -15.86 -2.69
N ARG A 128 3.52 -16.01 -3.73
CA ARG A 128 3.53 -17.19 -4.63
C ARG A 128 4.89 -17.37 -5.29
N PHE A 129 5.49 -16.29 -5.78
CA PHE A 129 6.83 -16.29 -6.38
C PHE A 129 7.92 -16.82 -5.42
N TYR A 130 7.80 -16.54 -4.12
CA TYR A 130 8.69 -17.08 -3.09
C TYR A 130 8.40 -18.55 -2.79
N LEU A 131 7.12 -18.96 -2.74
CA LEU A 131 6.73 -20.35 -2.54
C LEU A 131 7.22 -21.27 -3.66
N ASP A 132 7.16 -20.80 -4.91
CA ASP A 132 7.65 -21.50 -6.10
C ASP A 132 9.17 -21.71 -6.07
N ARG A 133 9.90 -20.90 -5.29
CA ARG A 133 11.35 -21.00 -5.10
C ARG A 133 11.75 -21.65 -3.78
N GLU A 134 10.80 -22.32 -3.12
CA GLU A 134 11.04 -22.98 -1.85
C GLU A 134 11.56 -22.02 -0.76
N LYS A 135 11.07 -20.77 -0.76
CA LYS A 135 11.37 -19.74 0.26
C LYS A 135 10.13 -19.40 1.11
N PRO A 136 9.62 -20.35 1.92
CA PRO A 136 8.39 -20.17 2.69
C PRO A 136 8.46 -19.07 3.74
N GLU A 137 9.62 -18.79 4.35
CA GLU A 137 9.77 -17.72 5.36
C GLU A 137 9.56 -16.33 4.75
N ALA A 138 10.07 -16.12 3.54
CA ALA A 138 9.86 -14.87 2.80
C ALA A 138 8.39 -14.73 2.37
N ALA A 139 7.75 -15.82 1.97
CA ALA A 139 6.32 -15.83 1.65
C ALA A 139 5.46 -15.53 2.89
N ILE A 140 5.79 -16.09 4.05
CA ILE A 140 5.12 -15.80 5.32
C ILE A 140 5.17 -14.31 5.62
N GLY A 141 6.35 -13.69 5.57
CA GLY A 141 6.47 -12.24 5.85
C GLY A 141 5.61 -11.38 4.92
N ARG A 142 5.48 -11.79 3.65
CA ARG A 142 4.61 -11.12 2.66
C ARG A 142 3.13 -11.30 3.01
N LEU A 143 2.70 -12.51 3.34
CA LEU A 143 1.32 -12.84 3.66
C LEU A 143 0.86 -12.27 5.01
N GLU A 144 1.73 -12.28 6.03
CA GLU A 144 1.50 -11.60 7.32
C GLU A 144 1.29 -10.09 7.10
N SER A 145 2.15 -9.46 6.29
CA SER A 145 2.02 -8.05 5.93
C SER A 145 0.74 -7.77 5.12
N ALA A 146 0.42 -8.62 4.16
CA ALA A 146 -0.78 -8.50 3.33
C ALA A 146 -2.06 -8.57 4.17
N HIS A 147 -2.14 -9.55 5.09
CA HIS A 147 -3.27 -9.71 5.99
C HIS A 147 -3.43 -8.53 6.95
N ALA A 148 -2.32 -7.95 7.43
CA ALA A 148 -2.37 -6.82 8.34
C ALA A 148 -2.73 -5.49 7.66
N GLN A 149 -2.27 -5.27 6.42
CA GLN A 149 -2.42 -3.99 5.72
C GLN A 149 -3.73 -3.86 4.93
N TYR A 150 -4.28 -4.96 4.42
CA TYR A 150 -5.41 -4.93 3.48
C TYR A 150 -6.61 -5.76 3.96
N PRO A 151 -7.17 -5.50 5.16
CA PRO A 151 -8.33 -6.25 5.65
C PRO A 151 -9.61 -5.87 4.90
N GLY A 152 -10.43 -6.87 4.56
CA GLY A 152 -11.79 -6.66 4.05
C GLY A 152 -11.89 -6.33 2.56
N ILE A 153 -10.80 -6.50 1.80
CA ILE A 153 -10.72 -6.19 0.37
C ILE A 153 -11.31 -7.32 -0.50
N GLY A 154 -11.73 -8.43 0.10
CA GLY A 154 -12.39 -9.56 -0.57
C GLY A 154 -11.46 -10.70 -0.95
N LEU A 155 -10.14 -10.52 -0.78
CA LEU A 155 -9.12 -11.57 -0.95
C LEU A 155 -8.63 -12.14 0.39
N ASP A 156 -9.22 -11.74 1.51
CA ASP A 156 -8.85 -12.17 2.87
C ASP A 156 -8.81 -13.69 3.00
N ALA A 157 -9.81 -14.36 2.42
CA ALA A 157 -9.93 -15.81 2.47
C ALA A 157 -8.77 -16.52 1.73
N GLU A 158 -8.26 -15.93 0.66
CA GLU A 158 -7.12 -16.44 -0.09
C GLU A 158 -5.81 -16.22 0.67
N VAL A 159 -5.61 -15.01 1.22
CA VAL A 159 -4.44 -14.66 2.03
C VAL A 159 -4.32 -15.59 3.22
N LEU A 160 -5.40 -15.74 4.01
CA LEU A 160 -5.42 -16.62 5.18
C LEU A 160 -5.20 -18.09 4.80
N PHE A 161 -5.75 -18.53 3.68
CA PHE A 161 -5.56 -19.91 3.22
C PHE A 161 -4.10 -20.19 2.87
N LEU A 162 -3.50 -19.32 2.04
CA LEU A 162 -2.12 -19.46 1.63
C LEU A 162 -1.17 -19.34 2.83
N LEU A 163 -1.47 -18.44 3.77
CA LEU A 163 -0.72 -18.28 5.02
C LEU A 163 -0.79 -19.54 5.89
N GLY A 164 -1.99 -20.10 6.10
CA GLY A 164 -2.19 -21.32 6.88
C GLY A 164 -1.49 -22.53 6.28
N VAL A 165 -1.55 -22.70 4.96
CA VAL A 165 -0.83 -23.76 4.24
C VAL A 165 0.68 -23.58 4.38
N THR A 166 1.17 -22.34 4.27
CA THR A 166 2.61 -22.04 4.39
C THR A 166 3.12 -22.29 5.81
N TYR A 167 2.36 -21.91 6.85
CA TYR A 167 2.70 -22.27 8.24
C TYR A 167 2.75 -23.77 8.45
N LEU A 168 1.80 -24.51 7.90
CA LEU A 168 1.79 -25.97 8.04
C LEU A 168 2.99 -26.62 7.33
N ARG A 169 3.38 -26.11 6.15
CA ARG A 169 4.61 -26.52 5.44
C ARG A 169 5.86 -26.27 6.26
N MET A 170 5.86 -25.22 7.08
CA MET A 170 6.94 -24.86 7.99
C MET A 170 6.88 -25.56 9.34
N GLU A 171 5.96 -26.50 9.55
CA GLU A 171 5.71 -27.17 10.84
C GLU A 171 5.29 -26.21 11.98
N GLU A 172 4.78 -25.03 11.63
CA GLU A 172 4.24 -24.04 12.57
C GLU A 172 2.78 -24.33 12.87
N VAL A 173 2.57 -25.50 13.47
CA VAL A 173 1.25 -26.12 13.62
C VAL A 173 0.25 -25.23 14.35
N GLU A 174 0.67 -24.55 15.43
CA GLU A 174 -0.24 -23.70 16.20
C GLU A 174 -0.69 -22.45 15.41
N LEU A 175 0.21 -21.85 14.64
CA LEU A 175 -0.13 -20.72 13.76
C LEU A 175 -1.00 -21.15 12.60
N ALA A 176 -0.67 -22.28 11.96
CA ALA A 176 -1.52 -22.87 10.92
C ALA A 176 -2.95 -23.11 11.47
N ARG A 177 -3.06 -23.68 12.68
CA ARG A 177 -4.34 -23.92 13.34
C ARG A 177 -5.11 -22.63 13.60
N SER A 178 -4.47 -21.60 14.16
CA SER A 178 -5.15 -20.32 14.40
C SER A 178 -5.61 -19.67 13.11
N THR A 179 -4.76 -19.63 12.09
CA THR A 179 -5.09 -19.03 10.78
C THR A 179 -6.22 -19.77 10.07
N PHE A 180 -6.21 -21.11 10.05
CA PHE A 180 -7.34 -21.86 9.48
C PHE A 180 -8.63 -21.73 10.31
N SER A 181 -8.52 -21.57 11.63
CA SER A 181 -9.68 -21.35 12.50
C SER A 181 -10.31 -19.98 12.21
N GLU A 182 -9.49 -18.95 12.04
CA GLU A 182 -9.91 -17.62 11.62
C GLU A 182 -10.56 -17.63 10.24
N LEU A 183 -9.92 -18.27 9.25
CA LEU A 183 -10.48 -18.44 7.91
C LEU A 183 -11.85 -19.13 7.94
N GLN A 184 -11.99 -20.17 8.75
CA GLN A 184 -13.24 -20.92 8.88
C GLN A 184 -14.33 -20.12 9.60
N SER A 185 -13.97 -19.23 10.54
CA SER A 185 -14.93 -18.39 11.26
C SER A 185 -15.41 -17.22 10.42
N GLN A 186 -14.50 -16.55 9.70
CA GLN A 186 -14.81 -15.38 8.87
C GLN A 186 -15.44 -15.77 7.52
N HIS A 187 -14.97 -16.85 6.88
CA HIS A 187 -15.41 -17.23 5.53
C HIS A 187 -15.93 -18.67 5.43
N PRO A 188 -16.92 -19.10 6.24
CA PRO A 188 -17.31 -20.50 6.34
C PRO A 188 -17.88 -21.13 5.07
N LYS A 189 -18.50 -20.32 4.21
CA LYS A 189 -19.12 -20.76 2.94
C LYS A 189 -18.15 -20.70 1.76
N HIS A 190 -17.09 -19.90 1.86
CA HIS A 190 -16.09 -19.74 0.81
C HIS A 190 -15.34 -21.06 0.56
N HIS A 191 -14.85 -21.28 -0.66
CA HIS A 191 -14.17 -22.53 -1.02
C HIS A 191 -12.95 -22.81 -0.14
N HIS A 192 -12.12 -21.79 0.12
CA HIS A 192 -11.00 -21.87 1.07
C HIS A 192 -11.45 -22.10 2.51
N GLY A 193 -12.61 -21.57 2.94
CA GLY A 193 -13.17 -21.88 4.26
C GLY A 193 -13.51 -23.35 4.41
N LYS A 194 -14.10 -23.98 3.39
CA LYS A 194 -14.35 -25.43 3.37
C LYS A 194 -13.05 -26.23 3.43
N GLN A 195 -12.01 -25.79 2.71
CA GLN A 195 -10.68 -26.41 2.76
C GLN A 195 -10.03 -26.26 4.14
N ALA A 196 -10.15 -25.09 4.77
CA ALA A 196 -9.65 -24.83 6.12
C ALA A 196 -10.19 -25.85 7.14
N ARG A 197 -11.47 -26.23 7.03
CA ARG A 197 -12.06 -27.30 7.85
C ARG A 197 -11.31 -28.63 7.76
N ILE A 198 -10.93 -29.00 6.53
CA ILE A 198 -10.22 -30.25 6.26
C ILE A 198 -8.82 -30.17 6.86
N TYR A 199 -8.13 -29.04 6.70
CA TYR A 199 -6.83 -28.81 7.32
C TYR A 199 -6.89 -28.82 8.85
N LEU A 200 -7.90 -28.20 9.45
CA LEU A 200 -8.10 -28.24 10.91
C LEU A 200 -8.26 -29.67 11.43
N ARG A 201 -9.03 -30.50 10.71
CA ARG A 201 -9.19 -31.91 11.04
C ARG A 201 -7.86 -32.68 10.87
N TYR A 202 -7.16 -32.48 9.76
CA TYR A 202 -5.85 -33.07 9.54
C TYR A 202 -4.85 -32.69 10.65
N ILE A 203 -4.83 -31.42 11.06
CA ILE A 203 -3.96 -30.92 12.13
C ILE A 203 -4.32 -31.62 13.45
N TYR A 204 -5.62 -31.74 13.77
CA TYR A 204 -6.07 -32.43 14.98
C TYR A 204 -5.68 -33.92 14.98
N ASP A 205 -5.92 -34.62 13.87
CA ASP A 205 -5.65 -36.05 13.74
C ASP A 205 -4.13 -36.36 13.78
N THR A 206 -3.30 -35.47 13.22
CA THR A 206 -1.84 -35.67 13.10
C THR A 206 -1.08 -35.18 14.33
N TYR A 207 -1.48 -34.02 14.88
CA TYR A 207 -0.71 -33.31 15.90
C TYR A 207 -1.43 -33.21 17.25
N GLY A 208 -2.68 -33.65 17.33
CA GLY A 208 -3.49 -33.60 18.54
C GLY A 208 -4.17 -32.23 18.78
N PRO A 209 -4.70 -32.01 20.00
CA PRO A 209 -5.34 -30.76 20.38
C PRO A 209 -4.37 -29.58 20.38
N ALA A 210 -4.91 -28.37 20.55
CA ALA A 210 -4.11 -27.15 20.64
C ALA A 210 -3.16 -27.19 21.85
N ASP A 211 -1.88 -26.90 21.61
CA ASP A 211 -0.84 -26.88 22.63
C ASP A 211 -0.04 -25.57 22.53
N PRO A 212 -0.34 -24.58 23.38
CA PRO A 212 0.39 -23.31 23.41
C PRO A 212 1.88 -23.46 23.74
N ALA A 213 2.30 -24.58 24.33
CA ALA A 213 3.69 -24.84 24.69
C ALA A 213 4.49 -25.54 23.57
N ARG A 214 3.86 -25.85 22.43
CA ARG A 214 4.53 -26.46 21.28
C ARG A 214 5.69 -25.56 20.83
N LYS A 215 6.89 -26.13 20.76
CA LYS A 215 8.07 -25.40 20.28
C LYS A 215 7.89 -25.01 18.83
N ARG A 216 8.17 -23.74 18.55
CA ARG A 216 8.17 -23.20 17.19
C ARG A 216 9.51 -23.51 16.51
N PRO A 217 9.50 -23.91 15.23
CA PRO A 217 10.69 -23.97 14.38
C PRO A 217 11.46 -22.64 14.39
N ASP A 218 12.78 -22.71 14.36
CA ASP A 218 13.63 -21.52 14.25
C ASP A 218 13.58 -20.99 12.81
N ARG A 219 13.13 -19.73 12.65
CA ARG A 219 13.07 -19.02 11.36
C ARG A 219 14.32 -18.17 11.10
N SER A 220 15.29 -18.15 12.01
CA SER A 220 16.46 -17.27 11.90
C SER A 220 17.26 -17.60 10.65
N PRO A 221 17.64 -16.60 9.82
CA PRO A 221 18.53 -16.83 8.69
C PRO A 221 19.82 -17.50 9.17
N PRO A 222 20.41 -18.43 8.38
CA PRO A 222 21.69 -19.00 8.73
C PRO A 222 22.70 -17.86 8.89
N VAL A 223 23.32 -17.78 10.06
CA VAL A 223 24.33 -16.77 10.35
C VAL A 223 25.45 -16.92 9.31
N PRO A 224 25.75 -15.88 8.50
CA PRO A 224 26.79 -15.99 7.49
C PRO A 224 28.10 -16.29 8.19
N VAL A 225 28.70 -17.45 7.90
CA VAL A 225 30.01 -17.82 8.44
C VAL A 225 31.04 -16.90 7.77
N PRO A 226 31.75 -16.04 8.53
CA PRO A 226 32.77 -15.19 7.94
C PRO A 226 33.83 -16.07 7.27
N PRO A 227 34.34 -15.70 6.09
CA PRO A 227 35.37 -16.48 5.42
C PRO A 227 36.57 -16.67 6.35
N PRO A 228 37.23 -17.85 6.32
CA PRO A 228 38.37 -18.13 7.19
C PRO A 228 39.43 -17.05 6.98
N LEU A 229 39.88 -16.44 8.10
CA LEU A 229 40.95 -15.45 8.07
C LEU A 229 42.13 -16.02 7.29
N PRO A 230 42.75 -15.24 6.38
CA PRO A 230 43.94 -15.70 5.67
C PRO A 230 44.98 -16.09 6.71
N LYS A 231 45.48 -17.33 6.64
CA LYS A 231 46.65 -17.77 7.44
C LYS A 231 47.72 -16.69 7.30
N ASN A 232 48.18 -16.15 8.42
CA ASN A 232 49.24 -15.14 8.50
C ASN A 232 50.26 -15.37 7.38
N ARG A 233 50.14 -14.61 6.29
CA ARG A 233 51.28 -14.38 5.42
C ARG A 233 52.21 -13.57 6.29
N GLU A 234 53.32 -14.19 6.70
CA GLU A 234 54.43 -13.51 7.36
C GLU A 234 54.57 -12.14 6.72
N ARG A 235 54.29 -11.10 7.50
CA ARG A 235 54.48 -9.73 7.06
C ARG A 235 55.97 -9.65 6.74
N PRO A 236 56.40 -9.44 5.48
CA PRO A 236 57.81 -9.31 5.20
C PRO A 236 58.34 -8.19 6.09
N GLU A 237 59.40 -8.47 6.84
CA GLU A 237 60.03 -7.47 7.69
C GLU A 237 60.29 -6.24 6.84
N ARG A 238 59.80 -5.08 7.32
CA ARG A 238 60.08 -3.82 6.65
C ARG A 238 61.60 -3.69 6.63
N PRO A 239 62.26 -3.58 5.46
CA PRO A 239 63.68 -3.34 5.45
C PRO A 239 63.95 -2.06 6.24
N ASP A 240 64.86 -2.17 7.20
CA ASP A 240 65.27 -1.06 8.06
C ASP A 240 65.58 0.15 7.19
N LEU A 241 64.74 1.18 7.29
CA LEU A 241 65.03 2.47 6.71
C LEU A 241 66.31 2.97 7.39
N VAL A 242 67.40 2.95 6.63
CA VAL A 242 68.67 3.57 7.00
C VAL A 242 68.37 5.00 7.45
N ARG A 243 68.48 5.25 8.75
CA ARG A 243 68.42 6.60 9.31
C ARG A 243 69.61 7.40 8.76
N PRO A 244 69.39 8.57 8.13
CA PRO A 244 70.51 9.47 7.83
C PRO A 244 71.16 9.94 9.14
N PRO A 245 72.49 10.06 9.18
CA PRO A 245 73.19 10.45 10.40
C PRO A 245 72.97 11.95 10.66
N GLY A 246 72.54 12.26 11.87
CA GLY A 246 72.60 13.62 12.40
C GLY A 246 71.25 14.31 12.55
N THR A 247 70.54 13.99 13.64
CA THR A 247 69.89 15.00 14.48
C THR A 247 69.67 14.39 15.85
N SER A 248 70.35 14.96 16.85
CA SER A 248 70.19 14.65 18.28
C SER A 248 68.75 14.92 18.74
N PRO A 249 68.23 14.20 19.74
CA PRO A 249 66.89 14.44 20.28
C PRO A 249 66.91 15.63 21.26
N PRO A 250 65.87 16.48 21.30
CA PRO A 250 65.61 17.31 22.46
C PRO A 250 64.73 16.56 23.47
N GLY A 251 65.25 16.40 24.68
CA GLY A 251 64.59 16.76 25.95
C GLY A 251 63.27 16.08 26.33
N GLU A 252 63.33 15.31 27.42
CA GLU A 252 62.22 14.81 28.22
C GLU A 252 61.18 15.89 28.59
N ALA A 253 59.89 15.54 28.51
CA ALA A 253 58.84 16.12 29.35
C ALA A 253 57.69 15.09 29.51
N GLY A 254 57.28 14.89 30.77
CA GLY A 254 56.43 13.79 31.24
C GLY A 254 54.92 13.86 30.93
N PRO A 255 54.11 13.00 31.59
CA PRO A 255 52.78 12.61 31.14
C PRO A 255 51.70 13.63 31.55
N THR A 256 50.81 13.96 30.62
CA THR A 256 49.59 14.72 30.92
C THR A 256 48.36 13.82 30.92
N SER A 257 47.57 14.07 31.94
CA SER A 257 46.41 13.36 32.47
C SER A 257 45.14 13.50 31.63
N THR A 258 44.33 12.45 31.67
CA THR A 258 42.88 12.39 31.44
C THR A 258 42.10 13.61 31.95
N PRO A 259 41.06 14.08 31.24
CA PRO A 259 40.00 14.89 31.84
C PRO A 259 38.70 14.07 32.10
N PRO A 260 37.96 14.37 33.19
CA PRO A 260 36.80 13.60 33.63
C PRO A 260 35.45 14.16 33.16
N ALA A 261 34.42 13.34 33.38
CA ALA A 261 33.00 13.63 33.24
C ALA A 261 32.45 14.60 34.30
N GLY A 262 31.44 15.38 33.91
CA GLY A 262 30.59 16.24 34.74
C GLY A 262 29.83 17.19 33.80
N GLY A 263 28.57 17.55 33.99
CA GLY A 263 27.62 17.35 35.06
C GLY A 263 26.29 17.99 34.62
N ALA A 264 25.22 17.64 35.33
CA ALA A 264 23.85 18.07 35.11
C ALA A 264 23.66 19.59 35.11
N ALA A 265 22.72 20.07 34.29
CA ALA A 265 22.14 21.41 34.42
C ALA A 265 20.61 21.29 34.31
N GLU A 266 19.95 21.43 35.46
CA GLU A 266 18.53 21.68 35.62
C GLU A 266 18.13 22.96 34.86
N ARG A 267 17.05 22.90 34.09
CA ARG A 267 16.35 24.09 33.59
C ARG A 267 15.02 24.20 34.32
N THR A 268 14.93 25.23 35.13
CA THR A 268 13.75 25.76 35.78
C THR A 268 12.78 26.36 34.75
N THR A 269 11.54 25.88 34.77
CA THR A 269 10.37 26.44 34.10
C THR A 269 9.72 27.52 34.97
N PRO A 270 9.30 28.68 34.43
CA PRO A 270 8.37 29.57 35.11
C PRO A 270 6.91 29.35 34.66
N GLU A 271 5.99 29.63 35.59
CA GLU A 271 4.53 29.48 35.57
C GLU A 271 3.78 30.17 34.40
N PRO A 272 2.53 29.76 34.10
CA PRO A 272 1.61 30.52 33.26
C PRO A 272 0.68 31.44 34.08
N SER A 273 0.54 32.69 33.65
CA SER A 273 -0.41 33.67 34.20
C SER A 273 -1.59 33.95 33.26
N ARG A 274 -2.80 33.67 33.75
CA ARG A 274 -4.12 34.32 33.55
C ARG A 274 -4.49 34.97 32.19
N GLY A 275 -5.60 34.45 31.63
CA GLY A 275 -6.86 35.20 31.48
C GLY A 275 -7.28 35.65 30.07
N ALA A 276 -8.45 35.19 29.60
CA ALA A 276 -9.54 36.02 29.02
C ALA A 276 -10.66 35.13 28.43
N THR A 277 -11.88 35.62 28.60
CA THR A 277 -13.22 35.14 28.19
C THR A 277 -13.49 35.19 26.69
N PRO A 278 -14.49 34.46 26.14
CA PRO A 278 -15.14 34.84 24.89
C PRO A 278 -16.53 35.47 25.14
N GLU A 279 -16.75 36.65 24.57
CA GLU A 279 -18.08 37.27 24.40
C GLU A 279 -18.77 36.69 23.16
N ALA A 280 -20.11 36.65 23.23
CA ALA A 280 -21.07 36.50 22.13
C ALA A 280 -20.77 37.52 21.00
N GLY A 281 -21.00 37.24 19.72
CA GLY A 281 -22.24 36.75 19.14
C GLY A 281 -22.98 37.96 18.58
N ASP A 282 -22.86 38.20 17.27
CA ASP A 282 -23.77 39.04 16.51
C ASP A 282 -23.84 38.51 15.07
N ASP A 283 -25.07 38.17 14.71
CA ASP A 283 -25.56 37.81 13.39
C ASP A 283 -25.44 38.98 12.42
N GLU A 284 -25.00 38.73 11.20
CA GLU A 284 -25.48 39.50 10.05
C GLU A 284 -25.56 38.59 8.83
N ALA A 285 -26.81 38.29 8.47
CA ALA A 285 -27.22 37.67 7.24
C ALA A 285 -27.02 38.65 6.08
N ASP A 286 -26.54 38.16 4.94
CA ASP A 286 -26.92 38.74 3.66
C ASP A 286 -27.20 37.62 2.66
N ASP A 287 -28.43 37.68 2.18
CA ASP A 287 -29.00 36.98 1.05
C ASP A 287 -28.15 37.19 -0.21
N ASP A 288 -27.95 36.13 -0.98
CA ASP A 288 -28.24 36.20 -2.41
C ASP A 288 -28.43 34.79 -2.98
N ALA A 289 -29.68 34.53 -3.33
CA ALA A 289 -30.14 33.38 -4.09
C ALA A 289 -30.05 33.67 -5.59
N ALA A 290 -29.96 32.59 -6.36
CA ALA A 290 -30.18 32.45 -7.80
C ALA A 290 -29.04 32.94 -8.73
N ASP A 291 -28.39 32.01 -9.42
CA ASP A 291 -28.89 31.60 -10.73
C ASP A 291 -28.14 30.39 -11.32
N ASP A 292 -28.95 29.62 -12.03
CA ASP A 292 -28.68 28.70 -13.14
C ASP A 292 -28.02 27.32 -12.96
N ALA A 293 -28.84 26.36 -13.36
CA ALA A 293 -28.54 24.99 -13.70
C ALA A 293 -27.75 24.91 -15.01
N ALA A 294 -26.65 24.16 -14.99
CA ALA A 294 -26.11 23.37 -16.10
C ALA A 294 -24.81 22.71 -15.62
N ASP A 295 -24.87 21.41 -15.33
CA ASP A 295 -23.84 20.42 -15.73
C ASP A 295 -24.23 19.07 -15.12
N ASP A 296 -25.23 18.48 -15.75
CA ASP A 296 -25.58 17.06 -15.65
C ASP A 296 -24.94 16.39 -16.88
N ALA A 297 -23.62 16.15 -16.82
CA ALA A 297 -22.84 15.45 -17.84
C ALA A 297 -21.43 15.12 -17.33
N ALA A 298 -21.33 14.28 -16.30
CA ALA A 298 -20.06 13.66 -15.91
C ALA A 298 -20.22 12.27 -15.27
N ASP A 299 -21.35 11.58 -15.55
CA ASP A 299 -21.70 10.32 -14.90
C ASP A 299 -21.57 9.08 -15.81
N ASP A 300 -20.88 9.17 -16.95
CA ASP A 300 -20.95 8.13 -17.99
C ASP A 300 -19.58 7.70 -18.58
N ALA A 301 -18.51 7.72 -17.77
CA ALA A 301 -17.18 7.30 -18.23
C ALA A 301 -16.53 6.17 -17.41
N ALA A 302 -17.28 5.46 -16.56
CA ALA A 302 -16.74 4.38 -15.74
C ALA A 302 -17.37 3.00 -15.94
N ASP A 303 -18.42 2.84 -16.76
CA ASP A 303 -19.23 1.59 -16.77
C ASP A 303 -19.18 0.76 -18.08
N ASP A 304 -18.37 1.11 -19.08
CA ASP A 304 -18.41 0.44 -20.39
C ASP A 304 -17.18 -0.45 -20.69
N ALA A 305 -16.85 -1.35 -19.75
CA ALA A 305 -15.79 -2.35 -19.96
C ALA A 305 -16.00 -3.67 -19.19
N ALA A 306 -17.22 -4.20 -19.12
CA ALA A 306 -17.44 -5.59 -18.71
C ALA A 306 -18.85 -6.10 -19.08
N ASP A 307 -19.12 -6.38 -20.36
CA ASP A 307 -20.11 -7.41 -20.74
C ASP A 307 -19.99 -7.73 -22.23
N ASP A 308 -19.21 -8.76 -22.56
CA ASP A 308 -19.38 -9.57 -23.78
C ASP A 308 -18.47 -10.81 -23.68
N ASP A 309 -19.00 -11.90 -23.12
CA ASP A 309 -18.85 -13.29 -23.60
C ASP A 309 -19.30 -14.29 -22.51
N ALA A 310 -20.60 -14.51 -22.41
CA ALA A 310 -21.16 -15.67 -21.72
C ALA A 310 -22.53 -16.06 -22.30
N ALA A 311 -22.53 -16.71 -23.46
CA ALA A 311 -23.55 -17.70 -23.85
C ALA A 311 -23.18 -18.34 -25.20
N ASP A 312 -22.72 -19.59 -25.21
CA ASP A 312 -23.53 -20.66 -25.77
C ASP A 312 -22.98 -22.06 -25.43
N ASP A 313 -23.92 -23.00 -25.36
CA ASP A 313 -23.75 -24.45 -25.45
C ASP A 313 -23.82 -25.28 -24.16
N ALA A 314 -25.05 -25.38 -23.61
CA ALA A 314 -25.54 -26.59 -22.93
C ALA A 314 -27.07 -26.54 -22.76
N ALA A 315 -27.82 -27.27 -23.60
CA ALA A 315 -28.97 -28.11 -23.22
C ALA A 315 -29.69 -28.63 -24.49
N ASP A 316 -29.79 -29.95 -24.66
CA ASP A 316 -31.06 -30.64 -24.37
C ASP A 316 -30.95 -32.15 -24.64
N ASP A 317 -31.14 -32.91 -23.56
CA ASP A 317 -31.30 -34.35 -23.51
C ASP A 317 -32.77 -34.61 -23.15
N GLU A 318 -33.60 -34.97 -24.13
CA GLU A 318 -34.91 -35.56 -23.90
C GLU A 318 -35.19 -36.71 -24.88
N ASN A 319 -35.08 -37.93 -24.32
CA ASN A 319 -36.09 -38.98 -24.34
C ASN A 319 -36.73 -39.39 -25.69
N GLY A 320 -36.35 -40.58 -26.16
CA GLY A 320 -37.01 -41.31 -27.25
C GLY A 320 -36.92 -42.83 -27.08
N ASP A 321 -38.03 -43.40 -26.61
CA ASP A 321 -38.38 -44.81 -26.38
C ASP A 321 -38.17 -45.82 -27.56
N ARG A 322 -37.97 -47.11 -27.18
CA ARG A 322 -38.15 -48.41 -27.93
C ARG A 322 -36.98 -48.84 -28.85
N GLU A 323 -36.45 -50.07 -28.86
CA GLU A 323 -37.00 -51.43 -28.66
C GLU A 323 -35.80 -52.44 -28.47
N PRO A 324 -36.00 -53.65 -27.91
CA PRO A 324 -34.91 -54.64 -27.76
C PRO A 324 -35.04 -55.82 -28.75
N THR A 325 -33.99 -56.17 -29.49
CA THR A 325 -33.91 -57.50 -30.12
C THR A 325 -32.50 -58.02 -30.36
N GLN A 326 -32.21 -59.13 -29.65
CA GLN A 326 -31.50 -60.34 -30.09
C GLN A 326 -30.00 -60.29 -30.42
N ALA A 327 -29.23 -60.89 -29.50
CA ALA A 327 -28.06 -61.72 -29.80
C ALA A 327 -28.53 -63.05 -30.48
N PRO A 328 -27.66 -63.91 -31.04
CA PRO A 328 -26.34 -64.31 -30.52
C PRO A 328 -25.12 -63.80 -31.30
#